data_AF-A0A2D8M6P0-F1
#
_entry.id   AF-A0A2D8M6P0-F1
#
_cell.length_a   1.000
_cell.length_b   1.000
_cell.length_c   1.000
_cell.angle_alpha   90.00
_cell.angle_beta   90.00
_cell.angle_gamma   90.00
#
_symmetry.space_group_name_H-M   'P 1'
#
loop_
_entity.id
_entity.type
_entity.pdbx_description
1 polymer ?
#
loop_
_entity_poly.entity_id
_entity_poly.type
_entity_poly.pdbx_seq_one_letter_code
_entity_poly.pdbx_strand_id
1 'polypeptide(L)' 'HEDVLSLTQAAANELEFEFTAEESELGWYVSSIDDRQGQGWNYFVDGKKEVVSADKSPTESDTRVRWVLL' A
#
# COMPACT_ATOMS: atom_id res chain seq x y z
N HIS A 1 5.08 -11.96 2.35
CA HIS A 1 4.66 -10.96 1.36
C HIS A 1 5.88 -10.60 0.54
N GLU A 2 5.73 -10.45 -0.77
CA GLU A 2 6.87 -10.21 -1.66
C GLU A 2 7.12 -8.71 -1.84
N ASP A 3 6.06 -7.93 -1.77
CA ASP A 3 6.03 -6.50 -2.06
C ASP A 3 5.08 -5.75 -1.12
N VAL A 4 5.13 -4.42 -1.17
CA VAL A 4 4.33 -3.55 -0.29
C VAL A 4 2.82 -3.73 -0.50
N LEU A 5 2.36 -3.99 -1.73
CA LEU A 5 0.94 -4.20 -2.00
C LEU A 5 0.46 -5.52 -1.38
N SER A 6 1.17 -6.62 -1.61
CA SER A 6 0.83 -7.92 -1.04
C SER A 6 0.95 -7.94 0.50
N LEU A 7 1.86 -7.15 1.07
CA LEU A 7 1.96 -6.93 2.53
C LEU A 7 0.77 -6.14 3.06
N THR A 8 0.38 -5.07 2.37
CA THR A 8 -0.74 -4.22 2.77
C THR A 8 -2.07 -4.97 2.71
N GLN A 9 -2.31 -5.74 1.64
CA GLN A 9 -3.53 -6.54 1.49
C GLN A 9 -3.67 -7.57 2.62
N ALA A 10 -2.57 -8.21 3.01
CA ALA A 10 -2.59 -9.17 4.11
C ALA A 10 -2.86 -8.51 5.45
N ALA A 11 -2.23 -7.37 5.74
CA ALA A 11 -2.51 -6.61 6.95
C ALA A 11 -3.97 -6.13 6.99
N ALA A 12 -4.52 -5.68 5.88
CA ALA A 12 -5.93 -5.29 5.78
C ALA A 12 -6.86 -6.48 6.07
N ASN A 13 -6.57 -7.65 5.50
CA ASN A 13 -7.34 -8.87 5.75
C ASN A 13 -7.26 -9.30 7.23
N GLU A 14 -6.09 -9.24 7.87
CA GLU A 14 -5.91 -9.58 9.29
C GLU A 14 -6.64 -8.62 10.23
N LEU A 15 -6.75 -7.35 9.84
CA LEU A 15 -7.43 -6.30 10.60
C LEU A 15 -8.91 -6.14 10.23
N GLU A 16 -9.41 -6.94 9.28
CA GLU A 16 -10.77 -6.84 8.72
C GLU A 16 -11.07 -5.46 8.12
N PHE A 17 -10.06 -4.80 7.55
CA PHE A 17 -10.20 -3.52 6.85
C PHE A 17 -10.52 -3.73 5.38
N GLU A 18 -11.41 -2.89 4.85
CA GLU A 18 -11.61 -2.82 3.40
C GLU A 18 -10.38 -2.15 2.75
N PHE A 19 -9.83 -2.82 1.74
CA PHE A 19 -8.71 -2.32 0.96
C PHE A 19 -9.08 -2.37 -0.52
N THR A 20 -9.08 -1.20 -1.17
CA THR A 20 -9.41 -1.08 -2.59
C THR A 20 -8.21 -0.53 -3.35
N ALA A 21 -7.77 -1.31 -4.34
CA ALA A 21 -6.74 -0.91 -5.27
C ALA A 21 -7.12 -1.34 -6.69
N GLU A 22 -6.69 -0.56 -7.67
CA GLU A 22 -6.92 -0.82 -9.09
C GLU A 22 -5.61 -0.82 -9.87
N GLU A 23 -5.51 -1.70 -10.86
CA GLU A 23 -4.36 -1.75 -11.75
C GLU A 23 -4.41 -0.61 -12.78
N SER A 24 -3.27 0.03 -13.00
CA SER A 24 -3.08 1.06 -14.03
C SER A 24 -1.83 0.76 -14.86
N GLU A 25 -1.61 1.51 -15.94
CA GLU A 25 -0.41 1.38 -16.80
C GLU A 25 0.91 1.59 -16.03
N LEU A 26 0.89 2.26 -14.88
CA LEU A 26 2.08 2.56 -14.07
C LEU A 26 2.27 1.60 -12.89
N GLY A 27 1.30 0.72 -12.62
CA GLY A 27 1.24 -0.15 -11.44
C GLY A 27 -0.08 0.04 -10.70
N TRP A 28 -0.14 -0.37 -9.43
CA TRP A 28 -1.37 -0.31 -8.65
C TRP A 28 -1.62 1.07 -8.05
N TYR A 29 -2.87 1.52 -8.14
CA TYR A 29 -3.38 2.73 -7.50
C TYR A 29 -4.29 2.33 -6.34
N VAL A 30 -3.92 2.75 -5.12
CA VAL A 30 -4.73 2.50 -3.92
C VAL A 30 -5.71 3.65 -3.76
N SER A 31 -7.01 3.34 -3.77
CA SER A 31 -8.10 4.32 -3.70
C SER A 31 -8.74 4.40 -2.31
N SER A 32 -8.73 3.29 -1.55
CA SER A 32 -9.34 3.22 -0.22
C SER A 32 -8.54 2.31 0.72
N ILE A 33 -8.40 2.74 1.98
CA ILE A 33 -7.93 1.91 3.10
C ILE A 33 -8.84 2.20 4.29
N ASP A 34 -9.46 1.16 4.87
CA ASP A 34 -10.32 1.27 6.05
C ASP A 34 -11.43 2.32 5.87
N ASP A 35 -12.20 2.19 4.78
CA ASP A 35 -13.26 3.12 4.35
C ASP A 35 -12.86 4.58 4.12
N ARG A 36 -11.55 4.90 4.16
CA ARG A 36 -11.04 6.25 3.90
C ARG A 36 -10.61 6.39 2.46
N GLN A 37 -11.28 7.31 1.77
CA GLN A 37 -11.03 7.64 0.37
C GLN A 37 -10.52 9.09 0.24
N GLY A 38 -9.83 9.38 -0.85
CA GLY A 38 -9.27 10.70 -1.16
C GLY A 38 -8.72 10.74 -2.58
N GLN A 39 -7.71 11.57 -2.84
CA GLN A 39 -7.05 11.66 -4.16
C GLN A 39 -6.04 10.52 -4.41
N GLY A 40 -6.08 9.48 -3.59
CA GLY A 40 -5.12 8.39 -3.57
C GLY A 40 -4.28 8.39 -2.30
N TRP A 41 -3.27 7.54 -2.28
CA TRP A 41 -2.43 7.35 -1.10
C TRP A 41 -0.95 7.37 -1.48
N ASN A 42 -0.14 8.06 -0.67
CA ASN A 42 1.30 7.88 -0.67
C ASN A 42 1.68 6.79 0.33
N TYR A 43 2.78 6.09 0.07
CA TYR A 43 3.36 5.17 1.04
C TYR A 43 4.83 5.46 1.31
N PHE A 44 5.27 4.96 2.45
CA PHE A 44 6.62 5.06 2.95
C PHE A 44 7.08 3.68 3.39
N VAL A 45 8.33 3.36 3.10
CA VAL A 45 9.02 2.15 3.58
C VAL A 45 10.13 2.58 4.51
N ASP A 46 10.08 2.10 5.75
CA ASP A 46 11.05 2.42 6.82
C ASP A 46 11.33 3.92 6.97
N GLY A 47 10.25 4.71 6.85
CA GLY A 47 10.27 6.17 6.99
C GLY A 47 10.69 6.95 5.74
N LYS A 48 11.05 6.29 4.65
CA LYS A 48 11.39 6.93 3.37
C LYS A 48 10.18 6.94 2.44
N LYS A 49 9.94 8.09 1.80
CA LYS A 49 8.86 8.21 0.81
C LYS A 49 9.26 7.43 -0.44
N GLU A 50 8.40 6.52 -0.86
CA GLU A 50 8.61 5.77 -2.09
C GLU A 50 8.06 6.51 -3.31
N VAL A 51 8.64 6.20 -4.47
CA VAL A 51 8.30 6.83 -5.76
C VAL A 51 7.83 5.84 -6.82
N VAL A 52 7.99 4.54 -6.56
CA VAL A 52 7.49 3.45 -7.41
C VAL A 52 6.15 2.95 -6.88
N SER A 53 5.37 2.23 -7.68
CA SER A 53 4.12 1.63 -7.18
C SER A 53 4.40 0.50 -6.18
N ALA A 54 3.45 0.26 -5.29
CA ALA A 54 3.57 -0.66 -4.16
C ALA A 54 3.80 -2.12 -4.58
N ASP A 55 3.31 -2.54 -5.76
CA ASP A 55 3.54 -3.88 -6.32
C ASP A 55 4.99 -4.10 -6.79
N LYS A 56 5.78 -3.01 -6.89
CA LYS A 56 7.17 -3.02 -7.38
C LYS A 56 8.18 -2.75 -6.28
N SER A 57 7.72 -2.55 -5.04
CA SER A 57 8.57 -2.26 -3.89
C SER A 57 8.70 -3.52 -3.04
N PRO A 58 9.86 -4.21 -3.08
CA PRO A 58 10.05 -5.46 -2.35
C PRO A 58 10.05 -5.24 -0.84
N THR A 59 9.65 -6.26 -0.09
CA THR A 59 9.61 -6.23 1.39
C THR A 59 10.45 -7.33 2.02
N GLU A 60 11.02 -7.03 3.18
CA GLU A 60 11.70 -7.98 4.07
C GLU A 60 10.87 -8.19 5.34
N SER A 61 11.29 -9.11 6.21
CA SER A 61 10.52 -9.52 7.38
C SER A 61 10.31 -8.42 8.43
N ASP A 62 11.18 -7.42 8.49
CA ASP A 62 11.12 -6.29 9.42
C ASP A 62 10.64 -4.98 8.78
N THR A 63 10.29 -5.02 7.48
CA THR A 63 9.84 -3.86 6.74
C THR A 63 8.60 -3.22 7.35
N ARG A 64 8.63 -1.90 7.52
CA ARG A 64 7.49 -1.11 8.01
C ARG A 64 6.94 -0.22 6.91
N VAL A 65 5.69 -0.47 6.56
CA VAL A 65 4.95 0.35 5.59
C VAL A 65 4.06 1.34 6.31
N ARG A 66 4.08 2.60 5.87
CA ARG A 66 3.14 3.63 6.32
C ARG A 66 2.41 4.24 5.12
N TRP A 67 1.09 4.18 5.14
CA TRP A 67 0.23 4.85 4.17
C TRP A 67 -0.23 6.22 4.69
N VAL A 68 -0.28 7.21 3.80
CA VAL A 68 -0.73 8.58 4.08
C VAL A 68 -1.68 9.02 2.96
N LEU A 69 -2.91 9.37 3.36
CA LEU A 69 -3.95 9.87 2.46
C LEU A 69 -3.54 11.22 1.85
N LEU A 70 -3.79 11.39 0.54
CA LEU A 70 -3.60 12.63 -0.20
C LEU A 70 -4.81 13.56 -0.11
#